data_AF-A0A814S144-F1
#
_entry.id   AF-A0A814S144-F1
#
_cell.length_a   1.000
_cell.length_b   1.000
_cell.length_c   1.000
_cell.angle_alpha   90.00
_cell.angle_beta   90.00
_cell.angle_gamma   90.00
#
_symmetry.space_group_name_H-M   'P 1'
#
loop_
_entity.id
_entity.type
_entity.pdbx_description
1 polymer ?
#
loop_
_entity_poly.entity_id
_entity_poly.type
_entity_poly.pdbx_seq_one_letter_code
_entity_poly.pdbx_strand_id
1 'polypeptide(L)'
;MVDLDTCTAGGEGAEAFFHALTTNRTLQTLAIRRYNINSSSVHILVDALKTLTELDLEVNFLNENGTQQLAEALKVNDTLTTLKFRYNFIGSKGMKGIGEALKVNKTLKTLSFHDEDVVKDGALALAEALKINETLTSIRILWSKTDELGVEALAEALKFNIGLKNIELENAHISQTGIQALAEALKINRTITHFKLEDNTCDAKSAYALAEALAVNNTLIDLSLKGNRINAEGAKMLAEGLTTNQGLTTLNLEYNNIGPEGAQSFAQILQINHTLKKVKLYRNKIGEEGSAALASVKRDGLELSF
;
A
#
# COMPACT_ATOMS: atom_id res chain seq x y z
N MET A 1 13.49 19.11 9.80
CA MET A 1 12.64 18.78 8.65
C MET A 1 12.80 19.90 7.64
N VAL A 2 13.13 19.55 6.41
CA VAL A 2 13.13 20.49 5.28
C VAL A 2 12.11 19.96 4.28
N ASP A 3 11.05 20.74 4.03
CA ASP A 3 10.05 20.48 2.99
C ASP A 3 10.15 21.59 1.96
N LEU A 4 10.40 21.17 0.74
CA LEU A 4 10.72 22.04 -0.35
C LEU A 4 9.58 22.10 -1.39
N ASP A 5 8.44 21.42 -1.22
CA ASP A 5 7.37 21.31 -2.24
C ASP A 5 6.89 22.65 -2.87
N THR A 6 7.20 23.80 -2.24
CA THR A 6 6.85 25.15 -2.70
C THR A 6 7.99 25.99 -3.29
N CYS A 7 9.28 25.59 -3.21
CA CYS A 7 10.36 26.40 -3.82
C CYS A 7 10.63 25.99 -5.28
N THR A 8 10.45 26.93 -6.20
CA THR A 8 10.94 26.79 -7.57
C THR A 8 12.41 27.21 -7.63
N ALA A 9 13.29 26.45 -6.98
CA ALA A 9 14.72 26.76 -7.01
C ALA A 9 15.35 26.23 -8.31
N GLY A 10 15.31 27.03 -9.38
CA GLY A 10 16.20 26.85 -10.53
C GLY A 10 17.55 27.54 -10.28
N GLY A 11 18.67 26.95 -10.75
CA GLY A 11 20.00 27.58 -10.76
C GLY A 11 20.83 27.42 -9.46
N GLU A 12 21.68 28.41 -9.17
CA GLU A 12 22.69 28.43 -8.07
C GLU A 12 22.11 28.12 -6.68
N GLY A 13 20.83 28.44 -6.43
CA GLY A 13 20.16 28.14 -5.16
C GLY A 13 19.98 26.64 -4.92
N ALA A 14 19.79 25.84 -5.97
CA ALA A 14 19.72 24.38 -5.86
C ALA A 14 21.11 23.79 -5.55
N GLU A 15 22.16 24.26 -6.21
CA GLU A 15 23.54 23.80 -5.96
C GLU A 15 24.01 24.12 -4.54
N ALA A 16 23.77 25.35 -4.06
CA ALA A 16 24.09 25.76 -2.70
C ALA A 16 23.32 24.90 -1.67
N PHE A 17 22.05 24.59 -1.94
CA PHE A 17 21.25 23.70 -1.10
C PHE A 17 21.80 22.27 -1.08
N PHE A 18 22.12 21.71 -2.24
CA PHE A 18 22.72 20.38 -2.34
C PHE A 18 24.09 20.30 -1.65
N HIS A 19 24.90 21.35 -1.74
CA HIS A 19 26.15 21.47 -0.99
C HIS A 19 25.91 21.57 0.53
N ALA A 20 24.89 22.31 0.95
CA ALA A 20 24.51 22.36 2.36
C ALA A 20 24.04 20.98 2.86
N LEU A 21 23.37 20.18 2.03
CA LEU A 21 22.95 18.81 2.40
C LEU A 21 24.14 17.87 2.63
N THR A 22 25.21 17.95 1.82
CA THR A 22 26.39 17.08 1.99
C THR A 22 27.22 17.42 3.22
N THR A 23 27.11 18.65 3.73
CA THR A 23 27.80 19.11 4.95
C THR A 23 26.91 19.02 6.19
N ASN A 24 25.59 18.93 6.01
CA ASN A 24 24.66 18.79 7.11
C ASN A 24 24.85 17.44 7.83
N ARG A 25 24.80 17.48 9.17
CA ARG A 25 24.95 16.28 10.03
C ARG A 25 23.76 16.06 10.97
N THR A 26 22.74 16.91 10.90
CA THR A 26 21.62 16.95 11.85
C THR A 26 20.26 16.75 11.18
N LEU A 27 20.19 16.82 9.86
CA LEU A 27 18.95 16.72 9.10
C LEU A 27 18.49 15.26 9.08
N GLN A 28 17.29 15.03 9.60
CA GLN A 28 16.69 13.69 9.68
C GLN A 28 15.59 13.48 8.63
N THR A 29 14.86 14.53 8.26
CA THR A 29 13.74 14.45 7.32
C THR A 29 13.94 15.45 6.19
N LEU A 30 13.92 14.93 4.97
CA LEU A 30 14.07 15.69 3.74
C LEU A 30 12.96 15.33 2.76
N ALA A 31 12.12 16.31 2.41
CA ALA A 31 11.13 16.20 1.35
C ALA A 31 11.48 17.18 0.24
N ILE A 32 11.72 16.64 -0.96
CA ILE A 32 12.10 17.38 -2.15
C ILE A 32 11.25 16.86 -3.32
N ARG A 33 9.95 17.19 -3.37
CA ARG A 33 9.09 16.79 -4.49
C ARG A 33 9.07 17.84 -5.58
N ARG A 34 9.03 17.41 -6.84
CA ARG A 34 8.93 18.32 -8.01
C ARG A 34 10.16 19.23 -8.23
N TYR A 35 11.35 18.75 -7.89
CA TYR A 35 12.62 19.49 -8.02
C TYR A 35 13.48 19.13 -9.21
N ASN A 36 12.96 18.29 -10.10
CA ASN A 36 13.71 17.79 -11.23
C ASN A 36 14.98 17.00 -10.81
N ILE A 37 14.95 16.34 -9.65
CA ILE A 37 16.01 15.41 -9.24
C ILE A 37 16.10 14.31 -10.29
N ASN A 38 17.28 14.09 -10.84
CA ASN A 38 17.51 13.09 -11.88
C ASN A 38 18.77 12.28 -11.61
N SER A 39 19.08 11.33 -12.48
CA SER A 39 20.25 10.46 -12.36
C SER A 39 21.59 11.20 -12.24
N SER A 40 21.69 12.44 -12.73
CA SER A 40 22.89 13.26 -12.60
C SER A 40 23.00 13.96 -11.26
N SER A 41 21.90 14.16 -10.51
CA SER A 41 21.90 14.86 -9.23
C SER A 41 21.69 13.94 -8.01
N VAL A 42 21.23 12.70 -8.22
CA VAL A 42 20.94 11.76 -7.12
C VAL A 42 22.16 11.43 -6.26
N HIS A 43 23.37 11.46 -6.84
CA HIS A 43 24.62 11.21 -6.11
C HIS A 43 24.82 12.19 -4.95
N ILE A 44 24.29 13.41 -5.06
CA ILE A 44 24.36 14.40 -3.98
C ILE A 44 23.45 13.99 -2.81
N LEU A 45 22.31 13.37 -3.12
CA LEU A 45 21.40 12.84 -2.10
C LEU A 45 22.00 11.62 -1.40
N VAL A 46 22.78 10.79 -2.10
CA VAL A 46 23.45 9.61 -1.53
C VAL A 46 24.34 10.00 -0.34
N ASP A 47 25.07 11.11 -0.39
CA ASP A 47 25.86 11.57 0.74
C ASP A 47 25.02 12.07 1.92
N ALA A 48 23.88 12.71 1.62
CA ALA A 48 22.93 13.18 2.63
C ALA A 48 22.24 12.01 3.36
N LEU A 49 22.11 10.84 2.73
CA LEU A 49 21.49 9.65 3.33
C LEU A 49 22.16 9.20 4.64
N LYS A 50 23.41 9.58 4.91
CA LYS A 50 24.13 9.20 6.15
C LYS A 50 23.45 9.66 7.44
N THR A 51 22.54 10.64 7.35
CA THR A 51 21.85 11.20 8.53
C THR A 51 20.34 11.17 8.44
N LEU A 52 19.79 10.93 7.25
CA LEU A 52 18.36 10.97 7.02
C LEU A 52 17.70 9.71 7.55
N THR A 53 16.62 9.90 8.30
CA THR A 53 15.68 8.86 8.71
C THR A 53 14.47 8.79 7.79
N GLU A 54 14.11 9.90 7.12
CA GLU A 54 13.05 9.98 6.12
C GLU A 54 13.47 10.79 4.89
N LEU A 55 13.24 10.20 3.72
CA LEU A 55 13.49 10.81 2.42
C LEU A 55 12.25 10.69 1.53
N ASP A 56 11.74 11.84 1.10
CA ASP A 56 10.64 11.95 0.15
C ASP A 56 11.10 12.64 -1.13
N LEU A 57 11.12 11.87 -2.21
CA LEU A 57 11.52 12.25 -3.56
C LEU A 57 10.36 12.12 -4.54
N GLU A 58 9.10 12.10 -4.10
CA GLU A 58 7.97 11.92 -5.00
C GLU A 58 7.94 12.97 -6.12
N VAL A 59 7.49 12.56 -7.32
CA VAL A 59 7.34 13.47 -8.48
C VAL A 59 8.67 14.11 -8.88
N ASN A 60 9.66 13.29 -9.21
CA ASN A 60 10.95 13.71 -9.77
C ASN A 60 11.30 12.87 -11.01
N PHE A 61 12.53 12.92 -11.50
CA PHE A 61 12.98 12.21 -12.70
C PHE A 61 14.19 11.32 -12.42
N LEU A 62 14.18 10.61 -11.28
CA LEU A 62 15.29 9.72 -10.88
C LEU A 62 15.69 8.77 -12.00
N ASN A 63 14.72 8.25 -12.75
CA ASN A 63 14.87 7.23 -13.79
C ASN A 63 15.51 5.93 -13.28
N GLU A 64 15.72 4.95 -14.16
CA GLU A 64 16.33 3.67 -13.77
C GLU A 64 17.75 3.80 -13.21
N ASN A 65 18.57 4.67 -13.79
CA ASN A 65 19.97 4.85 -13.38
C ASN A 65 20.06 5.58 -12.03
N GLY A 66 19.21 6.59 -11.80
CA GLY A 66 19.20 7.29 -10.53
C GLY A 66 18.66 6.40 -9.39
N THR A 67 17.66 5.57 -9.70
CA THR A 67 17.13 4.58 -8.75
C THR A 67 18.17 3.52 -8.40
N GLN A 68 19.00 3.09 -9.36
CA GLN A 68 20.11 2.16 -9.08
C GLN A 68 21.18 2.77 -8.17
N GLN A 69 21.54 4.03 -8.37
CA GLN A 69 22.47 4.73 -7.48
C GLN A 69 21.91 4.83 -6.05
N LEU A 70 20.61 5.16 -5.93
CA LEU A 70 19.92 5.16 -4.65
C LEU A 70 19.91 3.76 -4.00
N ALA A 71 19.64 2.72 -4.78
CA ALA A 71 19.66 1.35 -4.30
C ALA A 71 21.04 0.91 -3.78
N GLU A 72 22.12 1.30 -4.44
CA GLU A 72 23.48 1.00 -3.98
C GLU A 72 23.78 1.67 -2.64
N ALA A 73 23.35 2.92 -2.48
CA ALA A 73 23.46 3.61 -1.20
C ALA A 73 22.62 2.95 -0.10
N LEU A 74 21.43 2.45 -0.41
CA LEU A 74 20.57 1.76 0.54
C LEU A 74 21.19 0.46 1.08
N LYS A 75 22.06 -0.23 0.32
CA LYS A 75 22.70 -1.48 0.79
C LYS A 75 23.53 -1.28 2.05
N VAL A 76 24.17 -0.12 2.17
CA VAL A 76 25.05 0.24 3.29
C VAL A 76 24.44 1.26 4.23
N ASN A 77 23.25 1.78 3.92
CA ASN A 77 22.57 2.77 4.73
C ASN A 77 21.97 2.15 6.01
N ASP A 78 22.30 2.76 7.15
CA ASP A 78 21.93 2.32 8.49
C ASP A 78 21.01 3.31 9.23
N THR A 79 20.56 4.37 8.56
CA THR A 79 19.77 5.46 9.17
C THR A 79 18.38 5.63 8.58
N LEU A 80 18.19 5.39 7.27
CA LEU A 80 16.94 5.66 6.57
C LEU A 80 15.87 4.61 6.91
N THR A 81 14.78 5.07 7.51
CA THR A 81 13.63 4.26 7.90
C THR A 81 12.44 4.43 6.97
N THR A 82 12.34 5.55 6.27
CA THR A 82 11.25 5.83 5.32
C THR A 82 11.80 6.38 4.02
N LEU A 83 11.40 5.75 2.92
CA LEU A 83 11.76 6.16 1.57
C LEU A 83 10.50 6.22 0.69
N LYS A 84 10.22 7.40 0.14
CA LYS A 84 9.10 7.67 -0.77
C LYS A 84 9.64 8.23 -2.08
N PHE A 85 9.30 7.62 -3.20
CA PHE A 85 9.78 8.02 -4.53
C PHE A 85 8.78 7.64 -5.64
N ARG A 86 7.49 7.79 -5.37
CA ARG A 86 6.44 7.69 -6.40
C ARG A 86 6.67 8.69 -7.54
N TYR A 87 6.16 8.39 -8.74
CA TYR A 87 6.30 9.22 -9.95
C TYR A 87 7.76 9.63 -10.23
N ASN A 88 8.62 8.63 -10.50
CA ASN A 88 10.06 8.84 -10.72
C ASN A 88 10.64 8.10 -11.93
N PHE A 89 9.78 7.47 -12.75
CA PHE A 89 10.21 6.69 -13.92
C PHE A 89 11.26 5.61 -13.58
N ILE A 90 11.09 4.92 -12.44
CA ILE A 90 12.13 4.08 -11.83
C ILE A 90 12.57 2.89 -12.70
N GLY A 91 11.70 2.42 -13.59
CA GLY A 91 11.96 1.30 -14.50
C GLY A 91 12.30 -0.03 -13.82
N SER A 92 12.34 -1.10 -14.62
CA SER A 92 12.61 -2.44 -14.13
C SER A 92 13.99 -2.61 -13.49
N LYS A 93 15.02 -1.96 -14.05
CA LYS A 93 16.39 -2.04 -13.54
C LYS A 93 16.55 -1.31 -12.22
N GLY A 94 15.87 -0.17 -12.05
CA GLY A 94 15.81 0.56 -10.78
C GLY A 94 15.14 -0.30 -9.71
N MET A 95 13.99 -0.89 -10.02
CA MET A 95 13.25 -1.74 -9.07
C MET A 95 14.00 -3.03 -8.70
N LYS A 96 14.71 -3.65 -9.65
CA LYS A 96 15.66 -4.75 -9.36
C LYS A 96 16.73 -4.31 -8.36
N GLY A 97 17.32 -3.13 -8.56
CA GLY A 97 18.28 -2.55 -7.63
C GLY A 97 17.70 -2.42 -6.22
N ILE A 98 16.49 -1.86 -6.10
CA ILE A 98 15.79 -1.75 -4.82
C ILE A 98 15.58 -3.13 -4.19
N GLY A 99 15.12 -4.13 -4.96
CA GLY A 99 14.99 -5.51 -4.49
C GLY A 99 16.28 -6.07 -3.90
N GLU A 100 17.41 -5.92 -4.59
CA GLU A 100 18.73 -6.34 -4.07
C GLU A 100 19.15 -5.56 -2.81
N ALA A 101 18.84 -4.26 -2.74
CA ALA A 101 19.12 -3.46 -1.56
C ALA A 101 18.30 -3.94 -0.34
N LEU A 102 17.03 -4.26 -0.53
CA LEU A 102 16.14 -4.74 0.53
C LEU A 102 16.58 -6.10 1.09
N LYS A 103 17.25 -6.95 0.32
CA LYS A 103 17.77 -8.23 0.84
C LYS A 103 18.79 -8.04 1.96
N VAL A 104 19.58 -6.96 1.91
CA VAL A 104 20.66 -6.69 2.87
C VAL A 104 20.34 -5.56 3.84
N ASN A 105 19.51 -4.59 3.46
CA ASN A 105 19.17 -3.45 4.29
C ASN A 105 18.35 -3.88 5.52
N LYS A 106 18.79 -3.46 6.71
CA LYS A 106 18.17 -3.78 8.00
C LYS A 106 17.58 -2.58 8.73
N THR A 107 17.38 -1.47 8.02
CA THR A 107 16.94 -0.20 8.60
C THR A 107 15.60 0.28 8.05
N LEU A 108 15.37 0.07 6.74
CA LEU A 108 14.22 0.60 6.05
C LEU A 108 12.94 -0.10 6.50
N LYS A 109 11.98 0.69 7.00
CA LYS A 109 10.70 0.22 7.55
C LYS A 109 9.54 0.53 6.63
N THR A 110 9.61 1.62 5.87
CA THR A 110 8.54 2.12 5.00
C THR A 110 9.07 2.40 3.62
N LEU A 111 8.47 1.78 2.62
CA LEU A 111 8.79 1.96 1.21
C LEU A 111 7.54 2.38 0.44
N SER A 112 7.60 3.52 -0.25
CA SER A 112 6.55 3.92 -1.19
C SER A 112 7.13 4.26 -2.54
N PHE A 113 6.62 3.59 -3.57
CA PHE A 113 7.07 3.78 -4.94
C PHE A 113 5.92 3.61 -5.91
N HIS A 114 6.12 4.15 -7.10
CA HIS A 114 5.20 4.02 -8.21
C HIS A 114 5.93 3.27 -9.29
N ASP A 115 5.39 2.12 -9.64
CA ASP A 115 5.86 1.34 -10.76
C ASP A 115 5.02 1.69 -12.00
N GLU A 116 5.63 2.46 -12.88
CA GLU A 116 5.04 2.93 -14.14
C GLU A 116 5.22 1.91 -15.28
N ASP A 117 6.11 0.92 -15.10
CA ASP A 117 6.56 0.04 -16.17
C ASP A 117 5.99 -1.39 -16.00
N VAL A 118 5.52 -1.98 -17.11
CA VAL A 118 4.83 -3.28 -17.15
C VAL A 118 5.84 -4.44 -17.05
N VAL A 119 6.74 -4.41 -16.08
CA VAL A 119 7.87 -5.33 -16.09
C VAL A 119 7.84 -6.20 -14.85
N LYS A 120 7.25 -7.37 -15.03
CA LYS A 120 7.48 -8.64 -14.33
C LYS A 120 8.65 -8.62 -13.37
N ASP A 121 9.85 -8.32 -13.88
CA ASP A 121 11.06 -8.48 -13.12
C ASP A 121 11.20 -7.54 -11.90
N GLY A 122 10.59 -6.34 -11.93
CA GLY A 122 10.63 -5.40 -10.80
C GLY A 122 9.81 -5.91 -9.61
N ALA A 123 8.56 -6.30 -9.87
CA ALA A 123 7.68 -6.93 -8.89
C ALA A 123 8.24 -8.28 -8.39
N LEU A 124 8.82 -9.09 -9.27
CA LEU A 124 9.51 -10.33 -8.87
C LEU A 124 10.70 -10.06 -7.96
N ALA A 125 11.55 -9.07 -8.27
CA ALA A 125 12.70 -8.74 -7.44
C ALA A 125 12.27 -8.27 -6.04
N LEU A 126 11.19 -7.49 -5.97
CA LEU A 126 10.57 -7.09 -4.70
C LEU A 126 10.04 -8.32 -3.93
N ALA A 127 9.28 -9.20 -4.59
CA ALA A 127 8.75 -10.40 -3.96
C ALA A 127 9.88 -11.30 -3.39
N GLU A 128 10.95 -11.51 -4.15
CA GLU A 128 12.13 -12.24 -3.68
C GLU A 128 12.80 -11.58 -2.48
N ALA A 129 12.88 -10.25 -2.46
CA ALA A 129 13.41 -9.53 -1.32
C ALA A 129 12.51 -9.68 -0.08
N LEU A 130 11.19 -9.59 -0.25
CA LEU A 130 10.21 -9.73 0.84
C LEU A 130 10.16 -11.14 1.44
N LYS A 131 10.62 -12.19 0.73
CA LYS A 131 10.74 -13.53 1.34
C LYS A 131 11.75 -13.58 2.49
N ILE A 132 12.75 -12.68 2.51
CA ILE A 132 13.82 -12.67 3.50
C ILE A 132 13.95 -11.35 4.28
N ASN A 133 13.32 -10.28 3.79
CA ASN A 133 13.33 -9.00 4.48
C ASN A 133 12.26 -8.99 5.59
N GLU A 134 12.74 -8.92 6.83
CA GLU A 134 11.90 -8.87 8.04
C GLU A 134 11.86 -7.47 8.66
N THR A 135 12.56 -6.50 8.05
CA THR A 135 12.68 -5.12 8.56
C THR A 135 11.56 -4.23 8.04
N LEU A 136 11.15 -4.40 6.78
CA LEU A 136 10.06 -3.63 6.21
C LEU A 136 8.76 -3.97 6.93
N THR A 137 8.08 -2.92 7.39
CA THR A 137 6.80 -3.01 8.08
C THR A 137 5.66 -2.41 7.26
N SER A 138 5.97 -1.55 6.30
CA SER A 138 4.98 -0.90 5.44
C SER A 138 5.47 -0.81 4.01
N ILE A 139 4.60 -1.18 3.08
CA ILE A 139 4.82 -0.99 1.65
C ILE A 139 3.58 -0.35 1.00
N ARG A 140 3.82 0.70 0.19
CA ARG A 140 2.79 1.32 -0.65
C ARG A 140 3.24 1.28 -2.10
N ILE A 141 2.49 0.53 -2.90
CA ILE A 141 2.75 0.35 -4.32
C ILE A 141 1.60 1.01 -5.08
N LEU A 142 1.93 2.04 -5.84
CA LEU A 142 1.06 2.53 -6.90
C LEU A 142 1.48 1.84 -8.19
N TRP A 143 0.57 1.13 -8.83
CA TRP A 143 0.82 0.51 -10.13
C TRP A 143 0.11 1.31 -11.22
N SER A 144 0.79 1.65 -12.31
CA SER A 144 0.09 2.17 -13.51
C SER A 144 -0.52 1.05 -14.35
N LYS A 145 0.09 -0.14 -14.30
CA LYS A 145 -0.39 -1.34 -14.98
C LYS A 145 0.17 -2.56 -14.26
N THR A 146 -0.72 -3.46 -13.82
CA THR A 146 -0.31 -4.67 -13.09
C THR A 146 0.10 -5.80 -14.03
N ASP A 147 1.18 -6.49 -13.65
CA ASP A 147 1.49 -7.83 -14.13
C ASP A 147 0.98 -8.86 -13.11
N GLU A 148 0.11 -9.76 -13.56
CA GLU A 148 -0.49 -10.81 -12.71
C GLU A 148 0.58 -11.67 -12.05
N LEU A 149 1.66 -11.98 -12.77
CA LEU A 149 2.79 -12.75 -12.22
C LEU A 149 3.49 -12.01 -11.07
N GLY A 150 3.57 -10.68 -11.16
CA GLY A 150 4.12 -9.85 -10.10
C GLY A 150 3.27 -9.87 -8.84
N VAL A 151 1.94 -9.84 -8.99
CA VAL A 151 1.01 -9.93 -7.85
C VAL A 151 1.01 -11.33 -7.25
N GLU A 152 1.04 -12.39 -8.07
CA GLU A 152 1.15 -13.76 -7.59
C GLU A 152 2.45 -13.99 -6.81
N ALA A 153 3.57 -13.49 -7.31
CA ALA A 153 4.85 -13.57 -6.61
C ALA A 153 4.83 -12.77 -5.30
N LEU A 154 4.23 -11.57 -5.31
CA LEU A 154 4.03 -10.79 -4.09
C LEU A 154 3.17 -11.58 -3.08
N ALA A 155 2.04 -12.13 -3.51
CA ALA A 155 1.17 -12.95 -2.66
C ALA A 155 1.92 -14.15 -2.06
N GLU A 156 2.75 -14.83 -2.85
CA GLU A 156 3.58 -15.93 -2.37
C GLU A 156 4.59 -15.47 -1.30
N ALA A 157 5.23 -14.32 -1.50
CA ALA A 157 6.12 -13.74 -0.49
C ALA A 157 5.36 -13.37 0.80
N LEU A 158 4.15 -12.83 0.67
CA LEU A 158 3.32 -12.41 1.80
C LEU A 158 2.84 -13.58 2.68
N LYS A 159 2.71 -14.80 2.15
CA LYS A 159 2.34 -15.98 2.95
C LYS A 159 3.26 -16.16 4.16
N PHE A 160 4.56 -15.90 3.97
CA PHE A 160 5.59 -16.20 4.96
C PHE A 160 6.34 -14.97 5.47
N ASN A 161 6.11 -13.78 4.91
CA ASN A 161 6.74 -12.57 5.41
C ASN A 161 6.28 -12.26 6.85
N ILE A 162 7.24 -12.10 7.75
CA ILE A 162 6.99 -11.85 9.18
C ILE A 162 7.18 -10.39 9.61
N GLY A 163 7.60 -9.50 8.70
CA GLY A 163 7.88 -8.09 9.00
C GLY A 163 6.72 -7.15 8.66
N LEU A 164 6.07 -7.37 7.52
CA LEU A 164 5.06 -6.47 6.96
C LEU A 164 3.78 -6.48 7.79
N LYS A 165 3.32 -5.26 8.11
CA LYS A 165 2.09 -4.99 8.85
C LYS A 165 1.09 -4.19 8.02
N ASN A 166 1.59 -3.29 7.18
CA ASN A 166 0.79 -2.41 6.32
C ASN A 166 1.14 -2.62 4.85
N ILE A 167 0.14 -2.95 4.04
CA ILE A 167 0.31 -3.13 2.60
C ILE A 167 -0.79 -2.34 1.89
N GLU A 168 -0.37 -1.46 1.00
CA GLU A 168 -1.26 -0.62 0.21
C GLU A 168 -0.95 -0.82 -1.27
N LEU A 169 -1.91 -1.40 -2.00
CA LEU A 169 -1.83 -1.67 -3.44
C LEU A 169 -2.94 -0.88 -4.13
N GLU A 170 -2.59 0.28 -4.67
CA GLU A 170 -3.56 1.25 -5.19
C GLU A 170 -3.52 1.34 -6.71
N ASN A 171 -4.70 1.61 -7.30
CA ASN A 171 -4.89 1.96 -8.72
C ASN A 171 -4.28 0.95 -9.70
N ALA A 172 -4.24 -0.31 -9.31
CA ALA A 172 -3.37 -1.27 -9.94
C ALA A 172 -4.06 -2.07 -11.04
N HIS A 173 -5.39 -2.01 -11.13
CA HIS A 173 -6.15 -2.93 -11.97
C HIS A 173 -5.79 -4.41 -11.69
N ILE A 174 -5.51 -4.75 -10.41
CA ILE A 174 -5.23 -6.15 -10.04
C ILE A 174 -6.43 -6.98 -10.45
N SER A 175 -6.18 -8.01 -11.24
CA SER A 175 -7.20 -8.90 -11.76
C SER A 175 -7.80 -9.78 -10.67
N GLN A 176 -8.87 -10.49 -11.03
CA GLN A 176 -9.55 -11.41 -10.12
C GLN A 176 -8.59 -12.46 -9.54
N THR A 177 -7.69 -13.01 -10.37
CA THR A 177 -6.70 -14.02 -9.97
C THR A 177 -5.66 -13.45 -9.02
N GLY A 178 -5.18 -12.23 -9.27
CA GLY A 178 -4.27 -11.54 -8.36
C GLY A 178 -4.88 -11.31 -6.98
N ILE A 179 -6.15 -10.85 -6.90
CA ILE A 179 -6.84 -10.68 -5.61
C ILE A 179 -7.07 -12.03 -4.92
N GLN A 180 -7.38 -13.08 -5.67
CA GLN A 180 -7.51 -14.43 -5.11
C GLN A 180 -6.18 -14.91 -4.51
N ALA A 181 -5.05 -14.70 -5.19
CA ALA A 181 -3.74 -15.03 -4.66
C ALA A 181 -3.43 -14.27 -3.36
N LEU A 182 -3.74 -12.97 -3.32
CA LEU A 182 -3.59 -12.14 -2.10
C LEU A 182 -4.50 -12.63 -0.96
N ALA A 183 -5.72 -13.07 -1.26
CA ALA A 183 -6.62 -13.65 -0.26
C ALA A 183 -6.07 -14.98 0.31
N GLU A 184 -5.50 -15.85 -0.54
CA GLU A 184 -4.81 -17.07 -0.09
C GLU A 184 -3.60 -16.74 0.79
N ALA A 185 -2.89 -15.65 0.50
CA ALA A 185 -1.81 -15.18 1.37
C ALA A 185 -2.34 -14.76 2.74
N LEU A 186 -3.46 -14.03 2.81
CA LEU A 186 -4.09 -13.64 4.07
C LEU A 186 -4.61 -14.83 4.88
N LYS A 187 -5.08 -15.91 4.24
CA LYS A 187 -5.45 -17.14 4.97
C LYS A 187 -4.30 -17.67 5.83
N ILE A 188 -3.05 -17.46 5.42
CA ILE A 188 -1.84 -17.98 6.08
C ILE A 188 -1.14 -16.92 6.94
N ASN A 189 -0.99 -15.70 6.42
CA ASN A 189 -0.22 -14.64 7.07
C ASN A 189 -0.84 -14.20 8.41
N ARG A 190 0.01 -13.95 9.42
CA ARG A 190 -0.38 -13.54 10.78
C ARG A 190 0.32 -12.27 11.26
N THR A 191 0.83 -11.46 10.34
CA THR A 191 1.58 -10.22 10.62
C THR A 191 0.93 -8.98 10.01
N ILE A 192 0.27 -9.14 8.86
CA ILE A 192 -0.47 -8.08 8.18
C ILE A 192 -1.70 -7.70 9.01
N THR A 193 -1.77 -6.42 9.37
CA THR A 193 -2.86 -5.83 10.16
C THR A 193 -3.64 -4.79 9.37
N HIS A 194 -3.02 -4.19 8.35
CA HIS A 194 -3.62 -3.16 7.51
C HIS A 194 -3.43 -3.54 6.04
N PHE A 195 -4.52 -3.69 5.31
CA PHE A 195 -4.48 -4.08 3.91
C PHE A 195 -5.41 -3.22 3.07
N LYS A 196 -4.85 -2.49 2.12
CA LYS A 196 -5.61 -1.61 1.22
C LYS A 196 -5.46 -2.09 -0.21
N LEU A 197 -6.59 -2.42 -0.83
CA LEU A 197 -6.73 -2.76 -2.24
C LEU A 197 -7.61 -1.73 -2.95
N GLU A 198 -7.41 -0.44 -2.65
CA GLU A 198 -8.24 0.64 -3.20
C GLU A 198 -8.08 0.79 -4.72
N ASP A 199 -9.17 1.13 -5.40
CA ASP A 199 -9.21 1.41 -6.83
C ASP A 199 -8.68 0.24 -7.70
N ASN A 200 -9.12 -0.98 -7.39
CA ASN A 200 -8.81 -2.21 -8.13
C ASN A 200 -10.05 -2.81 -8.82
N THR A 201 -9.94 -4.05 -9.31
CA THR A 201 -11.05 -4.74 -10.00
C THR A 201 -11.76 -5.79 -9.13
N CYS A 202 -11.78 -5.61 -7.80
CA CYS A 202 -12.46 -6.56 -6.91
C CYS A 202 -13.97 -6.63 -7.22
N ASP A 203 -14.40 -7.75 -7.78
CA ASP A 203 -15.79 -8.06 -8.08
C ASP A 203 -16.37 -9.05 -7.05
N ALA A 204 -17.53 -9.65 -7.33
CA ALA A 204 -18.15 -10.63 -6.45
C ALA A 204 -17.29 -11.87 -6.19
N LYS A 205 -16.52 -12.35 -7.18
CA LYS A 205 -15.67 -13.54 -7.03
C LYS A 205 -14.43 -13.23 -6.21
N SER A 206 -13.81 -12.07 -6.44
CA SER A 206 -12.73 -11.59 -5.58
C SER A 206 -13.19 -11.34 -4.14
N ALA A 207 -14.40 -10.79 -3.97
CA ALA A 207 -15.00 -10.58 -2.65
C ALA A 207 -15.26 -11.91 -1.91
N TYR A 208 -15.66 -12.96 -2.63
CA TYR A 208 -15.79 -14.31 -2.08
C TYR A 208 -14.44 -14.84 -1.55
N ALA A 209 -13.36 -14.73 -2.33
CA ALA A 209 -12.02 -15.17 -1.88
C ALA A 209 -11.56 -14.40 -0.62
N LEU A 210 -11.79 -13.08 -0.59
CA LEU A 210 -11.50 -12.25 0.59
C LEU A 210 -12.39 -12.64 1.79
N ALA A 211 -13.66 -12.98 1.58
CA ALA A 211 -14.54 -13.46 2.64
C ALA A 211 -14.03 -14.76 3.26
N GLU A 212 -13.59 -15.72 2.46
CA GLU A 212 -12.96 -16.95 2.98
C GLU A 212 -11.69 -16.66 3.77
N ALA A 213 -10.89 -15.67 3.34
CA ALA A 213 -9.71 -15.24 4.08
C ALA A 213 -10.08 -14.61 5.42
N LEU A 214 -11.09 -13.72 5.44
CA LEU A 214 -11.59 -13.08 6.65
C LEU A 214 -12.20 -14.09 7.63
N ALA A 215 -12.86 -15.16 7.15
CA ALA A 215 -13.43 -16.18 8.03
C ALA A 215 -12.37 -16.87 8.91
N VAL A 216 -11.11 -16.95 8.45
CA VAL A 216 -10.01 -17.63 9.16
C VAL A 216 -8.92 -16.68 9.68
N ASN A 217 -8.81 -15.47 9.15
CA ASN A 217 -7.80 -14.48 9.54
C ASN A 217 -8.36 -13.52 10.61
N ASN A 218 -7.86 -13.64 11.84
CA ASN A 218 -8.17 -12.72 12.94
C ASN A 218 -7.02 -11.75 13.25
N THR A 219 -6.03 -11.64 12.37
CA THR A 219 -4.90 -10.69 12.50
C THR A 219 -5.21 -9.36 11.81
N LEU A 220 -5.95 -9.38 10.70
CA LEU A 220 -6.28 -8.19 9.94
C LEU A 220 -7.23 -7.28 10.75
N ILE A 221 -6.83 -6.02 10.91
CA ILE A 221 -7.53 -5.01 11.73
C ILE A 221 -8.23 -3.99 10.84
N ASP A 222 -7.60 -3.59 9.73
CA ASP A 222 -8.10 -2.62 8.76
C ASP A 222 -8.03 -3.21 7.34
N LEU A 223 -9.18 -3.22 6.66
CA LEU A 223 -9.32 -3.61 5.26
C LEU A 223 -9.99 -2.48 4.48
N SER A 224 -9.32 -1.99 3.45
CA SER A 224 -9.90 -1.04 2.49
C SER A 224 -10.06 -1.66 1.11
N LEU A 225 -11.31 -1.72 0.65
CA LEU A 225 -11.74 -2.14 -0.68
C LEU A 225 -12.44 -0.99 -1.42
N LYS A 226 -12.14 0.26 -1.04
CA LYS A 226 -12.73 1.45 -1.65
C LYS A 226 -12.48 1.49 -3.16
N GLY A 227 -13.45 1.96 -3.94
CA GLY A 227 -13.27 2.19 -5.38
C GLY A 227 -13.18 0.91 -6.23
N ASN A 228 -13.78 -0.19 -5.76
CA ASN A 228 -13.80 -1.46 -6.47
C ASN A 228 -15.15 -1.70 -7.18
N ARG A 229 -15.43 -2.94 -7.59
CA ARG A 229 -16.64 -3.36 -8.32
C ARG A 229 -17.50 -4.33 -7.50
N ILE A 230 -17.49 -4.19 -6.17
CA ILE A 230 -18.24 -5.05 -5.27
C ILE A 230 -19.73 -4.73 -5.41
N ASN A 231 -20.51 -5.72 -5.84
CA ASN A 231 -21.96 -5.64 -5.96
C ASN A 231 -22.67 -6.23 -4.72
N ALA A 232 -24.00 -6.31 -4.76
CA ALA A 232 -24.80 -6.90 -3.68
C ALA A 232 -24.34 -8.32 -3.29
N GLU A 233 -24.03 -9.16 -4.27
CA GLU A 233 -23.56 -10.54 -4.02
C GLU A 233 -22.19 -10.54 -3.33
N GLY A 234 -21.23 -9.75 -3.83
CA GLY A 234 -19.92 -9.63 -3.19
C GLY A 234 -20.01 -9.06 -1.76
N ALA A 235 -20.91 -8.10 -1.53
CA ALA A 235 -21.16 -7.54 -0.21
C ALA A 235 -21.73 -8.58 0.76
N LYS A 236 -22.68 -9.40 0.29
CA LYS A 236 -23.22 -10.52 1.06
C LYS A 236 -22.12 -11.52 1.44
N MET A 237 -21.25 -11.90 0.50
CA MET A 237 -20.14 -12.81 0.77
C MET A 237 -19.18 -12.25 1.83
N LEU A 238 -18.79 -10.98 1.70
CA LEU A 238 -17.96 -10.31 2.72
C LEU A 238 -18.65 -10.31 4.09
N ALA A 239 -19.94 -10.00 4.13
CA ALA A 239 -20.73 -10.02 5.36
C ALA A 239 -20.73 -11.42 6.00
N GLU A 240 -20.93 -12.48 5.21
CA GLU A 240 -20.88 -13.87 5.67
C GLU A 240 -19.51 -14.22 6.29
N GLY A 241 -18.41 -13.90 5.60
CA GLY A 241 -17.04 -14.13 6.10
C GLY A 241 -16.71 -13.34 7.39
N LEU A 242 -17.41 -12.23 7.62
CA LEU A 242 -17.26 -11.41 8.83
C LEU A 242 -18.07 -11.93 10.01
N THR A 243 -19.00 -12.87 9.82
CA THR A 243 -19.88 -13.37 10.90
C THR A 243 -19.08 -13.88 12.10
N THR A 244 -17.98 -14.59 11.87
CA THR A 244 -17.12 -15.17 12.91
C THR A 244 -15.79 -14.44 13.08
N ASN A 245 -15.53 -13.40 12.30
CA ASN A 245 -14.26 -12.68 12.33
C ASN A 245 -14.11 -11.86 13.63
N GLN A 246 -12.98 -12.06 14.31
CA GLN A 246 -12.66 -11.42 15.60
C GLN A 246 -11.45 -10.46 15.53
N GLY A 247 -10.90 -10.24 14.33
CA GLY A 247 -9.78 -9.31 14.13
C GLY A 247 -10.18 -7.96 13.55
N LEU A 248 -11.06 -7.96 12.56
CA LEU A 248 -11.32 -6.79 11.72
C LEU A 248 -12.16 -5.76 12.45
N THR A 249 -11.59 -4.57 12.62
CA THR A 249 -12.23 -3.44 13.29
C THR A 249 -12.67 -2.36 12.32
N THR A 250 -11.97 -2.21 11.18
CA THR A 250 -12.27 -1.19 10.18
C THR A 250 -12.43 -1.83 8.81
N LEU A 251 -13.56 -1.57 8.17
CA LEU A 251 -13.86 -1.99 6.80
C LEU A 251 -14.29 -0.78 5.97
N ASN A 252 -13.53 -0.48 4.93
CA ASN A 252 -13.87 0.55 3.97
C ASN A 252 -14.35 -0.05 2.64
N LEU A 253 -15.60 0.21 2.30
CA LEU A 253 -16.27 -0.22 1.07
C LEU A 253 -16.80 0.96 0.25
N GLU A 254 -16.34 2.18 0.51
CA GLU A 254 -16.79 3.37 -0.22
C GLU A 254 -16.61 3.23 -1.74
N TYR A 255 -17.46 3.88 -2.52
CA TYR A 255 -17.34 3.89 -3.99
C TYR A 255 -17.37 2.47 -4.62
N ASN A 256 -18.28 1.62 -4.18
CA ASN A 256 -18.59 0.33 -4.80
C ASN A 256 -20.04 0.35 -5.36
N ASN A 257 -20.60 -0.82 -5.66
CA ASN A 257 -21.91 -0.95 -6.29
C ASN A 257 -22.83 -1.89 -5.49
N ILE A 258 -22.75 -1.81 -4.16
CA ILE A 258 -23.33 -2.74 -3.17
C ILE A 258 -24.86 -2.85 -3.25
N GLY A 259 -25.58 -1.77 -3.53
CA GLY A 259 -27.05 -1.81 -3.62
C GLY A 259 -27.79 -2.04 -2.29
N PRO A 260 -29.13 -2.00 -2.30
CA PRO A 260 -29.95 -2.15 -1.09
C PRO A 260 -29.79 -3.53 -0.44
N GLU A 261 -29.72 -4.61 -1.21
CA GLU A 261 -29.63 -5.98 -0.70
C GLU A 261 -28.30 -6.21 0.03
N GLY A 262 -27.19 -5.73 -0.54
CA GLY A 262 -25.90 -5.81 0.13
C GLY A 262 -25.84 -4.97 1.41
N ALA A 263 -26.49 -3.80 1.43
CA ALA A 263 -26.63 -2.99 2.64
C ALA A 263 -27.46 -3.71 3.73
N GLN A 264 -28.52 -4.42 3.35
CA GLN A 264 -29.30 -5.26 4.28
C GLN A 264 -28.45 -6.39 4.87
N SER A 265 -27.61 -7.05 4.05
CA SER A 265 -26.66 -8.05 4.56
C SER A 265 -25.70 -7.45 5.60
N PHE A 266 -25.15 -6.25 5.34
CA PHE A 266 -24.31 -5.56 6.33
C PHE A 266 -25.09 -5.16 7.58
N ALA A 267 -26.34 -4.70 7.45
CA ALA A 267 -27.17 -4.37 8.60
C ALA A 267 -27.38 -5.59 9.52
N GLN A 268 -27.60 -6.78 8.95
CA GLN A 268 -27.74 -8.02 9.71
C GLN A 268 -26.46 -8.40 10.45
N ILE A 269 -25.32 -8.42 9.76
CA ILE A 269 -24.06 -8.84 10.41
C ILE A 269 -23.59 -7.84 11.45
N LEU A 270 -23.91 -6.55 11.31
CA LEU A 270 -23.50 -5.53 12.27
C LEU A 270 -24.24 -5.65 13.62
N GLN A 271 -25.38 -6.36 13.66
CA GLN A 271 -26.06 -6.72 14.89
C GLN A 271 -25.38 -7.89 15.63
N ILE A 272 -24.61 -8.72 14.91
CA ILE A 272 -24.03 -9.98 15.42
C ILE A 272 -22.52 -9.82 15.66
N ASN A 273 -21.80 -9.32 14.67
CA ASN A 273 -20.38 -9.03 14.77
C ASN A 273 -20.17 -7.75 15.59
N HIS A 274 -19.58 -7.89 16.77
CA HIS A 274 -19.25 -6.75 17.64
C HIS A 274 -17.77 -6.32 17.54
N THR A 275 -16.97 -7.02 16.73
CA THR A 275 -15.56 -6.73 16.47
C THR A 275 -15.38 -5.50 15.60
N LEU A 276 -16.08 -5.45 14.46
CA LEU A 276 -16.11 -4.29 13.58
C LEU A 276 -16.50 -3.07 14.39
N LYS A 277 -15.78 -1.97 14.29
CA LYS A 277 -16.05 -0.68 14.94
C LYS A 277 -16.32 0.41 13.93
N LYS A 278 -15.80 0.29 12.71
CA LYS A 278 -15.94 1.29 11.66
C LYS A 278 -16.25 0.63 10.33
N VAL A 279 -17.38 1.01 9.73
CA VAL A 279 -17.79 0.56 8.39
C VAL A 279 -18.14 1.76 7.53
N LYS A 280 -17.50 1.86 6.36
CA LYS A 280 -17.74 2.93 5.40
C LYS A 280 -18.37 2.38 4.13
N LEU A 281 -19.54 2.90 3.79
CA LEU A 281 -20.40 2.48 2.68
C LEU A 281 -20.85 3.68 1.81
N TYR A 282 -20.29 4.87 2.01
CA TYR A 282 -20.61 6.04 1.18
C TYR A 282 -20.45 5.73 -0.32
N ARG A 283 -21.36 6.26 -1.15
CA ARG A 283 -21.37 6.07 -2.62
C ARG A 283 -21.52 4.61 -3.07
N ASN A 284 -22.52 3.89 -2.52
CA ASN A 284 -22.80 2.49 -2.87
C ASN A 284 -24.17 2.19 -3.48
N LYS A 285 -24.94 3.21 -3.87
CA LYS A 285 -26.28 3.06 -4.46
C LYS A 285 -27.25 2.22 -3.60
N ILE A 286 -27.18 2.37 -2.27
CA ILE A 286 -27.93 1.53 -1.31
C ILE A 286 -29.43 1.84 -1.24
N GLY A 287 -29.90 2.95 -1.81
CA GLY A 287 -31.30 3.35 -1.80
C GLY A 287 -31.89 3.61 -0.41
N GLU A 288 -33.18 3.92 -0.36
CA GLU A 288 -33.89 4.19 0.91
C GLU A 288 -33.98 2.93 1.78
N GLU A 289 -34.25 1.77 1.18
CA GLU A 289 -34.37 0.49 1.90
C GLU A 289 -33.05 0.08 2.57
N GLY A 290 -31.93 0.16 1.85
CA GLY A 290 -30.62 -0.13 2.41
C GLY A 290 -30.22 0.87 3.49
N SER A 291 -30.54 2.16 3.29
CA SER A 291 -30.30 3.21 4.30
C SER A 291 -31.11 2.97 5.57
N ALA A 292 -32.38 2.60 5.45
CA ALA A 292 -33.25 2.27 6.58
C ALA A 292 -32.74 1.03 7.35
N ALA A 293 -32.28 0.01 6.62
CA ALA A 293 -31.70 -1.19 7.22
C ALA A 293 -30.44 -0.84 8.04
N LEU A 294 -29.51 -0.08 7.48
CA LEU A 294 -28.29 0.35 8.16
C LEU A 294 -28.58 1.28 9.36
N ALA A 295 -29.53 2.21 9.22
CA ALA A 295 -29.94 3.11 10.30
C ALA A 295 -30.63 2.37 11.47
N SER A 296 -31.21 1.20 11.23
CA SER A 296 -31.80 0.36 12.27
C SER A 296 -30.79 -0.31 13.18
N VAL A 297 -29.50 -0.34 12.79
CA VAL A 297 -28.41 -0.94 13.57
C VAL A 297 -28.12 -0.06 14.78
N LYS A 298 -28.62 -0.45 15.94
CA LYS A 298 -28.38 0.22 17.23
C LYS A 298 -27.23 -0.46 17.95
N ARG A 299 -26.00 0.04 17.75
CA ARG A 299 -24.81 -0.50 18.42
C ARG A 299 -23.86 0.62 18.84
N ASP A 300 -23.67 0.75 20.15
CA ASP A 300 -22.79 1.78 20.72
C ASP A 300 -21.33 1.59 20.25
N GLY A 301 -20.69 2.69 19.88
CA GLY A 301 -19.32 2.70 19.38
C GLY A 301 -19.14 2.17 17.95
N LEU A 302 -20.22 1.94 17.19
CA LEU A 302 -20.16 1.72 15.74
C LEU A 302 -20.11 3.06 15.00
N GLU A 303 -19.02 3.31 14.29
CA GLU A 303 -18.93 4.36 13.28
C GLU A 303 -19.41 3.81 11.93
N LEU A 304 -20.65 4.13 11.54
CA LEU A 304 -21.23 3.73 10.26
C LEU A 304 -21.44 4.96 9.38
N SER A 305 -20.91 4.96 8.16
CA SER A 305 -21.09 6.03 7.16
C SER A 305 -21.64 5.45 5.87
N PHE A 306 -22.74 5.99 5.34
CA PHE A 306 -23.45 5.45 4.17
C PHE A 306 -24.24 6.53 3.44
#